data_AF-A0A1I4RGP6-F1
#
_entry.id   AF-A0A1I4RGP6-F1
#
_cell.length_a   1.000
_cell.length_b   1.000
_cell.length_c   1.000
_cell.angle_alpha   90.00
_cell.angle_beta   90.00
_cell.angle_gamma   90.00
#
_symmetry.space_group_name_H-M   'P 1'
#
loop_
_entity.id
_entity.type
_entity.pdbx_description
1 polymer ?
#
loop_
_entity_poly.entity_id
_entity_poly.type
_entity_poly.pdbx_seq_one_letter_code
_entity_poly.pdbx_strand_id
1 'polypeptide(L)'
;MRSSSGRGKLRCLLVMLTFLLVLAITSGANSTVGSPGALTGERSQNGEQPQPIPLLPLKEKVTPVETQKIDVAGKKLGQTIDLIGRKAAKLLGPWVNTTLFLGITWLKLLVCFLLIFLVIVLERFIRFLINRRIRRLRDAGRDTSWHFLALQTVQAPLSLFIWVYGVYGAISPLFSHFQRPDGSNPVHFTASRIADIGGLVTVLWILYRLIKFVDLRLYNWAKSTGNSINLMIAPLVGRALRVFMIIIGSIMLLQALTGVDLAPLIASLGIGGLALALAAKGSVENFFGTLTILLDQPFQVGDRIIVEGFDGVVEEVGFRSIRLRTLTGHLVTVPNDRIVTSSIENISKRPHIRWLTNITITYDTPPEKVRRAVEILEDILRDHEGMHPDFPPRVFFNGFNDWSLNIMVIAWYHPPDYWAYQAWLQKTCMKILEEFEKEGIEFAFPTRTVYLAHDERRRLALSVIMGDNPVTKEDQIGGDKNETS
;
A
#
# COMPACT_ATOMS: atom_id res chain seq x y z
N MET A 1 -24.14 -16.23 -1.60
CA MET A 1 -22.97 -16.80 -0.90
C MET A 1 -22.01 -17.51 -1.87
N ARG A 2 -21.10 -16.80 -2.56
CA ARG A 2 -20.06 -17.42 -3.41
C ARG A 2 -18.93 -16.43 -3.78
N SER A 3 -18.33 -15.72 -2.82
CA SER A 3 -17.19 -14.82 -3.11
C SER A 3 -15.98 -14.91 -2.17
N SER A 4 -15.98 -15.79 -1.15
CA SER A 4 -14.81 -15.96 -0.26
C SER A 4 -13.70 -16.83 -0.84
N SER A 5 -13.97 -17.65 -1.86
CA SER A 5 -12.99 -18.60 -2.42
C SER A 5 -11.91 -17.95 -3.32
N GLY A 6 -12.14 -16.73 -3.82
CA GLY A 6 -11.20 -16.05 -4.72
C GLY A 6 -10.01 -15.40 -4.01
N ARG A 7 -10.23 -14.84 -2.81
CA ARG A 7 -9.21 -14.09 -2.04
C ARG A 7 -8.15 -15.00 -1.40
N GLY A 8 -8.55 -16.18 -0.90
CA GLY A 8 -7.60 -17.17 -0.37
C GLY A 8 -6.68 -17.76 -1.45
N LYS A 9 -7.19 -17.91 -2.68
CA LYS A 9 -6.44 -18.48 -3.81
C LYS A 9 -5.44 -17.49 -4.42
N LEU A 10 -5.76 -16.19 -4.42
CA LEU A 10 -4.82 -15.15 -4.84
C LEU A 10 -3.68 -14.99 -3.82
N ARG A 11 -3.99 -15.08 -2.52
CA ARG A 11 -2.98 -15.11 -1.45
C ARG A 11 -2.04 -16.31 -1.57
N CYS A 12 -2.55 -17.51 -1.81
CA CYS A 12 -1.69 -18.68 -2.06
C CYS A 12 -0.82 -18.52 -3.30
N LEU A 13 -1.35 -17.95 -4.39
CA LEU A 13 -0.58 -17.71 -5.62
C LEU A 13 0.54 -16.69 -5.37
N LEU A 14 0.24 -15.60 -4.65
CA LEU A 14 1.21 -14.56 -4.32
C LEU A 14 2.29 -15.08 -3.38
N VAL A 15 1.92 -15.88 -2.38
CA VAL A 15 2.84 -16.56 -1.46
C VAL A 15 3.71 -17.58 -2.20
N MET A 16 3.15 -18.31 -3.16
CA MET A 16 3.93 -19.23 -3.99
C MET A 16 4.88 -18.48 -4.93
N LEU A 17 4.46 -17.30 -5.44
CA LEU A 17 5.30 -16.43 -6.27
C LEU A 17 6.47 -15.86 -5.46
N THR A 18 6.20 -15.32 -4.27
CA THR A 18 7.25 -14.81 -3.38
C THR A 18 8.18 -15.93 -2.91
N PHE A 19 7.65 -17.12 -2.62
CA PHE A 19 8.48 -18.27 -2.25
C PHE A 19 9.39 -18.72 -3.41
N LEU A 20 8.88 -18.79 -4.65
CA LEU A 20 9.68 -19.14 -5.83
C LEU A 20 10.70 -18.04 -6.19
N LEU A 21 10.33 -16.77 -6.00
CA LEU A 21 11.24 -15.64 -6.22
C LEU A 21 12.37 -15.63 -5.18
N VAL A 22 12.04 -15.86 -3.91
CA VAL A 22 13.02 -16.00 -2.82
C VAL A 22 13.92 -17.21 -3.09
N LEU A 23 13.38 -18.34 -3.52
CA LEU A 23 14.17 -19.54 -3.86
C LEU A 23 15.16 -19.27 -5.00
N ALA A 24 14.74 -18.51 -6.03
CA ALA A 24 15.60 -18.10 -7.13
C ALA A 24 16.72 -17.13 -6.69
N ILE A 25 16.40 -16.19 -5.80
CA ILE A 25 17.37 -15.24 -5.24
C ILE A 25 18.38 -15.96 -4.33
N THR A 26 17.92 -16.86 -3.46
CA THR A 26 18.79 -17.65 -2.60
C THR A 26 19.67 -18.64 -3.37
N SER A 27 19.19 -19.16 -4.51
CA SER A 27 19.99 -20.01 -5.39
C SER A 27 21.09 -19.23 -6.13
N GLY A 28 20.89 -17.94 -6.44
CA GLY A 28 21.89 -17.08 -7.07
C GLY A 28 22.97 -16.55 -6.10
N ALA A 29 22.65 -16.45 -4.80
CA ALA A 29 23.58 -15.96 -3.79
C ALA A 29 24.64 -16.99 -3.37
N ASN A 30 24.41 -18.29 -3.60
CA ASN A 30 25.32 -19.35 -3.14
C ASN A 30 26.53 -19.59 -4.07
N SER A 31 26.68 -18.78 -5.13
CA SER A 31 27.68 -18.95 -6.19
C SER A 31 28.94 -18.09 -6.10
N THR A 32 29.05 -17.18 -5.12
CA THR A 32 30.25 -16.34 -4.93
C THR A 32 31.23 -17.02 -3.98
N VAL A 33 32.10 -17.88 -4.52
CA VAL A 33 33.29 -18.38 -3.82
C VAL A 33 34.53 -17.85 -4.54
N GLY A 34 35.42 -17.23 -3.77
CA GLY A 34 36.45 -16.31 -4.19
C GLY A 34 37.58 -16.86 -5.07
N SER A 35 38.24 -15.92 -5.73
CA SER A 35 39.51 -16.10 -6.43
C SER A 35 40.65 -15.52 -5.58
N PRO A 36 41.79 -16.20 -5.39
CA PRO A 36 42.92 -15.66 -4.63
C PRO A 36 43.95 -14.97 -5.55
N GLY A 37 44.40 -13.78 -5.12
CA GLY A 37 45.78 -13.30 -5.36
C GLY A 37 45.96 -12.10 -6.30
N ALA A 38 46.43 -10.98 -5.73
CA ALA A 38 47.55 -10.19 -6.26
C ALA A 38 48.06 -9.23 -5.17
N LEU A 39 49.32 -9.44 -4.77
CA LEU A 39 50.11 -8.58 -3.88
C LEU A 39 50.66 -7.39 -4.67
N THR A 40 50.52 -6.18 -4.13
CA THR A 40 51.47 -5.08 -4.36
C THR A 40 51.56 -4.28 -3.06
N GLY A 41 52.76 -4.23 -2.50
CA GLY A 41 53.04 -3.59 -1.22
C GLY A 41 53.23 -2.09 -1.29
N GLU A 42 53.14 -1.45 -0.14
CA GLU A 42 53.81 -0.18 0.14
C GLU A 42 54.13 -0.05 1.63
N ARG A 43 55.30 0.52 1.91
CA ARG A 43 55.91 0.80 3.21
C ARG A 43 55.10 1.83 4.00
N SER A 44 55.05 1.66 5.34
CA SER A 44 55.56 2.67 6.28
C SER A 44 55.55 2.16 7.72
N GLN A 45 56.71 2.25 8.36
CA GLN A 45 56.90 2.14 9.80
C GLN A 45 56.57 3.50 10.44
N ASN A 46 55.78 3.51 11.51
CA ASN A 46 56.12 4.19 12.75
C ASN A 46 55.22 3.68 13.87
N GLY A 47 55.85 3.29 14.97
CA GLY A 47 55.23 2.58 16.07
C GLY A 47 54.87 3.50 17.23
N GLU A 48 53.83 3.09 17.95
CA GLU A 48 53.61 3.42 19.34
C GLU A 48 52.82 2.25 19.96
N GLN A 49 53.40 1.57 20.96
CA GLN A 49 52.70 0.57 21.78
C GLN A 49 52.31 1.21 23.12
N PRO A 50 51.18 0.81 23.73
CA PRO A 50 51.31 -0.10 24.87
C PRO A 50 50.17 -1.14 25.08
N GLN A 51 50.59 -2.34 25.50
CA GLN A 51 49.94 -3.35 26.38
C GLN A 51 48.65 -4.09 25.91
N PRO A 52 48.63 -5.45 25.91
CA PRO A 52 47.53 -6.24 25.35
C PRO A 52 46.41 -6.55 26.36
N ILE A 53 45.17 -6.22 25.99
CA ILE A 53 43.93 -6.75 26.57
C ILE A 53 43.64 -8.10 25.88
N PRO A 54 43.29 -9.18 26.61
CA PRO A 54 43.03 -10.48 25.97
C PRO A 54 41.71 -10.44 25.19
N LEU A 55 41.81 -10.45 23.86
CA LEU A 55 40.66 -10.61 22.97
C LEU A 55 40.20 -12.07 22.98
N LEU A 56 39.00 -12.30 23.55
CA LEU A 56 38.20 -13.50 23.34
C LEU A 56 38.05 -13.77 21.83
N PRO A 57 38.32 -14.98 21.32
CA PRO A 57 38.04 -15.29 19.92
C PRO A 57 36.53 -15.45 19.74
N LEU A 58 35.85 -14.41 19.28
CA LEU A 58 34.55 -14.55 18.63
C LEU A 58 34.77 -15.19 17.26
N LYS A 59 34.90 -16.52 17.29
CA LYS A 59 34.84 -17.40 16.14
C LYS A 59 33.38 -17.43 15.66
N GLU A 60 33.01 -16.48 14.82
CA GLU A 60 31.71 -16.51 14.15
C GLU A 60 31.69 -17.71 13.18
N LYS A 61 31.02 -18.78 13.63
CA LYS A 61 30.72 -19.96 12.84
C LYS A 61 29.77 -19.57 11.70
N VAL A 62 30.33 -19.30 10.51
CA VAL A 62 29.56 -19.51 9.28
C VAL A 62 29.42 -21.03 9.12
N THR A 63 28.20 -21.52 9.19
CA THR A 63 27.84 -22.93 9.19
C THR A 63 28.11 -23.57 7.82
N PRO A 64 29.07 -24.50 7.68
CA PRO A 64 29.34 -25.21 6.43
C PRO A 64 28.41 -26.43 6.28
N VAL A 65 27.11 -26.27 6.58
CA VAL A 65 26.25 -27.42 6.89
C VAL A 65 25.63 -28.06 5.65
N GLU A 66 25.65 -27.42 4.48
CA GLU A 66 24.99 -27.97 3.28
C GLU A 66 25.95 -28.47 2.20
N THR A 67 27.03 -27.75 1.89
CA THR A 67 28.04 -28.21 0.92
C THR A 67 28.76 -29.45 1.43
N GLN A 68 29.08 -29.50 2.74
CA GLN A 68 29.75 -30.63 3.35
C GLN A 68 28.85 -31.87 3.42
N LYS A 69 27.52 -31.72 3.54
CA LYS A 69 26.57 -32.86 3.52
C LYS A 69 26.40 -33.45 2.12
N ILE A 70 26.37 -32.63 1.08
CA ILE A 70 26.28 -33.08 -0.32
C ILE A 70 27.59 -33.74 -0.75
N ASP A 71 28.74 -33.20 -0.32
CA ASP A 71 30.07 -33.78 -0.60
C ASP A 71 30.34 -35.07 0.21
N VAL A 72 29.85 -35.14 1.47
CA VAL A 72 29.88 -36.36 2.29
C VAL A 72 28.90 -37.41 1.75
N ALA A 73 27.74 -37.00 1.22
CA ALA A 73 26.81 -37.90 0.53
C ALA A 73 27.40 -38.43 -0.78
N GLY A 74 28.10 -37.59 -1.55
CA GLY A 74 28.85 -37.98 -2.75
C GLY A 74 30.00 -38.94 -2.45
N LYS A 75 30.80 -38.66 -1.40
CA LYS A 75 31.87 -39.57 -0.93
C LYS A 75 31.32 -40.88 -0.35
N LYS A 76 30.21 -40.85 0.40
CA LYS A 76 29.52 -42.06 0.88
C LYS A 76 28.94 -42.86 -0.27
N LEU A 77 28.34 -42.22 -1.28
CA LEU A 77 27.88 -42.89 -2.51
C LEU A 77 29.06 -43.52 -3.25
N GLY A 78 30.18 -42.81 -3.43
CA GLY A 78 31.40 -43.36 -4.02
C GLY A 78 31.93 -44.58 -3.27
N GLN A 79 32.06 -44.50 -1.94
CA GLN A 79 32.50 -45.62 -1.10
C GLN A 79 31.52 -46.80 -1.09
N THR A 80 30.22 -46.53 -1.15
CA THR A 80 29.17 -47.57 -1.22
C THR A 80 29.16 -48.24 -2.59
N ILE A 81 29.40 -47.48 -3.67
CA ILE A 81 29.56 -47.99 -5.03
C ILE A 81 30.84 -48.83 -5.14
N ASP A 82 31.94 -48.46 -4.49
CA ASP A 82 33.17 -49.27 -4.44
C ASP A 82 32.99 -50.55 -3.59
N LEU A 83 32.13 -50.52 -2.55
CA LEU A 83 31.76 -51.69 -1.74
C LEU A 83 30.83 -52.64 -2.49
N ILE A 84 29.84 -52.10 -3.21
CA ILE A 84 28.97 -52.83 -4.13
C ILE A 84 29.81 -53.37 -5.28
N GLY A 85 30.82 -52.64 -5.74
CA GLY A 85 31.80 -53.09 -6.72
C GLY A 85 32.56 -54.34 -6.30
N ARG A 86 33.04 -54.38 -5.06
CA ARG A 86 33.71 -55.55 -4.49
C ARG A 86 32.78 -56.74 -4.26
N LYS A 87 31.49 -56.52 -3.98
CA LYS A 87 30.47 -57.59 -3.87
C LYS A 87 29.98 -58.08 -5.24
N ALA A 88 29.82 -57.19 -6.21
CA ALA A 88 29.44 -57.51 -7.58
C ALA A 88 30.58 -58.24 -8.32
N ALA A 89 31.85 -57.89 -8.04
CA ALA A 89 33.01 -58.63 -8.57
C ALA A 89 33.05 -60.09 -8.12
N LYS A 90 32.47 -60.43 -6.96
CA LYS A 90 32.31 -61.82 -6.50
C LYS A 90 31.15 -62.57 -7.18
N LEU A 91 30.21 -61.87 -7.79
CA LEU A 91 28.95 -62.41 -8.33
C LEU A 91 28.89 -62.43 -9.86
N LEU A 92 29.56 -61.50 -10.53
CA LEU A 92 29.53 -61.28 -11.99
C LEU A 92 30.92 -61.45 -12.64
N GLY A 93 31.94 -61.84 -11.86
CA GLY A 93 33.31 -62.11 -12.33
C GLY A 93 34.24 -60.88 -12.33
N PRO A 94 35.57 -61.11 -12.42
CA PRO A 94 36.61 -60.07 -12.30
C PRO A 94 36.58 -59.01 -13.42
N TRP A 95 35.85 -59.26 -14.51
CA TRP A 95 35.69 -58.31 -15.62
C TRP A 95 35.02 -57.00 -15.18
N VAL A 96 34.16 -57.04 -14.17
CA VAL A 96 33.46 -55.85 -13.61
C VAL A 96 34.42 -54.82 -13.03
N ASN A 97 35.62 -55.24 -12.60
CA ASN A 97 36.63 -54.37 -12.00
C ASN A 97 37.80 -54.07 -12.94
N THR A 98 37.73 -54.54 -14.20
CA THR A 98 38.75 -54.19 -15.20
C THR A 98 38.69 -52.70 -15.50
N THR A 99 39.84 -52.05 -15.42
CA THR A 99 39.97 -50.62 -15.74
C THR A 99 39.93 -50.45 -17.24
N LEU A 100 38.92 -49.76 -17.75
CA LEU A 100 38.96 -49.23 -19.11
C LEU A 100 39.56 -47.82 -19.08
N PHE A 101 40.01 -47.36 -20.25
CA PHE A 101 40.65 -46.07 -20.54
C PHE A 101 40.40 -44.99 -19.47
N LEU A 102 41.48 -44.38 -18.95
CA LEU A 102 41.50 -43.36 -17.88
C LEU A 102 41.23 -43.85 -16.44
N GLY A 103 41.21 -45.16 -16.17
CA GLY A 103 41.11 -45.72 -14.81
C GLY A 103 39.68 -45.83 -14.28
N ILE A 104 38.69 -45.74 -15.15
CA ILE A 104 37.26 -45.84 -14.80
C ILE A 104 36.84 -47.32 -14.82
N THR A 105 36.16 -47.76 -13.76
CA THR A 105 35.66 -49.13 -13.59
C THR A 105 34.36 -49.35 -14.36
N TRP A 106 34.16 -50.51 -15.01
CA TRP A 106 32.89 -50.90 -15.66
C TRP A 106 31.66 -50.73 -14.77
N LEU A 107 31.79 -51.04 -13.48
CA LEU A 107 30.73 -50.86 -12.50
C LEU A 107 30.21 -49.42 -12.42
N LYS A 108 31.10 -48.41 -12.48
CA LYS A 108 30.70 -47.00 -12.38
C LYS A 108 29.94 -46.54 -13.62
N LEU A 109 30.34 -47.02 -14.81
CA LEU A 109 29.61 -46.77 -16.05
C LEU A 109 28.23 -47.43 -16.05
N LEU A 110 28.12 -48.68 -15.58
CA LEU A 110 26.84 -49.38 -15.42
C LEU A 110 25.92 -48.67 -14.42
N VAL A 111 26.46 -48.18 -13.30
CA VAL A 111 25.69 -47.40 -12.31
C VAL A 111 25.21 -46.07 -12.89
N CYS A 112 26.06 -45.33 -13.62
CA CYS A 112 25.65 -44.08 -14.28
C CYS A 112 24.56 -44.34 -15.32
N PHE A 113 24.70 -45.40 -16.14
CA PHE A 113 23.68 -45.79 -17.12
C PHE A 113 22.35 -46.17 -16.45
N LEU A 114 22.40 -46.91 -15.34
CA LEU A 114 21.22 -47.25 -14.53
C LEU A 114 20.55 -46.00 -13.94
N LEU A 115 21.32 -45.05 -13.43
CA LEU A 115 20.79 -43.80 -12.88
C LEU A 115 20.14 -42.93 -13.97
N ILE A 116 20.77 -42.81 -15.16
CA ILE A 116 20.18 -42.11 -16.31
C ILE A 116 18.87 -42.80 -16.73
N PHE A 117 18.85 -44.14 -16.78
CA PHE A 117 17.64 -44.90 -17.08
C PHE A 117 16.53 -44.63 -16.05
N LEU A 118 16.87 -44.60 -14.75
CA LEU A 118 15.92 -44.27 -13.68
C LEU A 118 15.36 -42.85 -13.83
N VAL A 119 16.20 -41.87 -14.19
CA VAL A 119 15.77 -40.48 -14.44
C VAL A 119 14.79 -40.42 -15.62
N ILE A 120 15.07 -41.12 -16.72
CA ILE A 120 14.16 -41.20 -17.88
C ILE A 120 12.82 -41.84 -17.49
N VAL A 121 12.85 -42.94 -16.73
CA VAL A 121 11.64 -43.62 -16.25
C VAL A 121 10.83 -42.70 -15.33
N LEU A 122 11.50 -42.03 -14.38
CA LEU A 122 10.86 -41.10 -13.45
C LEU A 122 10.23 -39.92 -14.18
N GLU A 123 10.95 -39.32 -15.12
CA GLU A 123 10.46 -38.21 -15.94
C GLU A 123 9.24 -38.64 -16.75
N ARG A 124 9.33 -39.76 -17.46
CA ARG A 124 8.24 -40.29 -18.30
C ARG A 124 7.03 -40.70 -17.45
N PHE A 125 7.25 -41.22 -16.23
CA PHE A 125 6.21 -41.53 -15.27
C PHE A 125 5.50 -40.28 -14.73
N ILE A 126 6.24 -39.24 -14.34
CA ILE A 126 5.69 -37.95 -13.91
C ILE A 126 4.88 -37.32 -15.05
N ARG A 127 5.45 -37.30 -16.26
CA ARG A 127 4.77 -36.79 -17.46
C ARG A 127 3.50 -37.58 -17.76
N PHE A 128 3.53 -38.91 -17.58
CA PHE A 128 2.35 -39.78 -17.71
C PHE A 128 1.29 -39.49 -16.65
N LEU A 129 1.65 -39.34 -15.37
CA LEU A 129 0.70 -39.01 -14.30
C LEU A 129 0.02 -37.65 -14.53
N ILE A 130 0.81 -36.64 -14.90
CA ILE A 130 0.29 -35.30 -15.20
C ILE A 130 -0.61 -35.35 -16.44
N ASN A 131 -0.17 -35.97 -17.54
CA ASN A 131 -0.98 -36.12 -18.75
C ASN A 131 -2.26 -36.93 -18.49
N ARG A 132 -2.20 -37.98 -17.67
CA ARG A 132 -3.37 -38.77 -17.27
C ARG A 132 -4.36 -37.92 -16.50
N ARG A 133 -3.88 -37.04 -15.61
CA ARG A 133 -4.74 -36.12 -14.85
C ARG A 133 -5.32 -35.00 -15.72
N ILE A 134 -4.54 -34.47 -16.66
CA ILE A 134 -4.98 -33.48 -17.66
C ILE A 134 -6.06 -34.09 -18.56
N ARG A 135 -5.85 -35.30 -19.11
CA ARG A 135 -6.85 -36.01 -19.93
C ARG A 135 -8.15 -36.23 -19.16
N ARG A 136 -8.08 -36.74 -17.92
CA ARG A 136 -9.27 -36.92 -17.07
C ARG A 136 -10.04 -35.62 -16.79
N LEU A 137 -9.32 -34.50 -16.63
CA LEU A 137 -9.96 -33.20 -16.41
C LEU A 137 -10.61 -32.65 -17.69
N ARG A 138 -10.00 -32.89 -18.85
CA ARG A 138 -10.57 -32.55 -20.15
C ARG A 138 -11.82 -33.36 -20.47
N ASP A 139 -11.76 -34.67 -20.29
CA ASP A 139 -12.88 -35.58 -20.55
C ASP A 139 -14.07 -35.32 -19.62
N ALA A 140 -13.83 -34.68 -18.45
CA ALA A 140 -14.87 -34.22 -17.54
C ALA A 140 -15.46 -32.83 -17.90
N GLY A 141 -15.18 -32.28 -19.08
CA GLY A 141 -15.68 -30.98 -19.54
C GLY A 141 -15.12 -29.78 -18.77
N ARG A 142 -13.99 -29.95 -18.06
CA ARG A 142 -13.38 -28.93 -17.20
C ARG A 142 -12.17 -28.25 -17.85
N ASP A 143 -12.19 -28.05 -19.16
CA ASP A 143 -11.08 -27.46 -19.92
C ASP A 143 -10.71 -26.03 -19.49
N THR A 144 -11.67 -25.28 -18.94
CA THR A 144 -11.46 -23.93 -18.38
C THR A 144 -11.17 -23.91 -16.88
N SER A 145 -11.07 -25.07 -16.22
CA SER A 145 -10.77 -25.13 -14.79
C SER A 145 -9.33 -24.74 -14.49
N TRP A 146 -9.14 -23.96 -13.42
CA TRP A 146 -7.83 -23.45 -13.02
C TRP A 146 -6.78 -24.56 -12.82
N HIS A 147 -7.19 -25.74 -12.34
CA HIS A 147 -6.31 -26.89 -12.16
C HIS A 147 -5.76 -27.43 -13.49
N PHE A 148 -6.58 -27.43 -14.54
CA PHE A 148 -6.18 -27.90 -15.87
C PHE A 148 -5.10 -26.98 -16.44
N LEU A 149 -5.36 -25.67 -16.42
CA LEU A 149 -4.42 -24.64 -16.86
C LEU A 149 -3.12 -24.68 -16.05
N ALA A 150 -3.18 -24.80 -14.72
CA ALA A 150 -2.00 -24.87 -13.87
C ALA A 150 -1.15 -26.13 -14.15
N LEU A 151 -1.78 -27.29 -14.27
CA LEU A 151 -1.08 -28.56 -14.53
C LEU A 151 -0.38 -28.56 -15.89
N GLN A 152 -1.04 -28.07 -16.95
CA GLN A 152 -0.46 -27.95 -18.29
C GLN A 152 0.72 -26.97 -18.32
N THR A 153 0.66 -25.96 -17.45
CA THR A 153 1.65 -24.89 -17.39
C THR A 153 2.94 -25.32 -16.69
N VAL A 154 2.83 -26.12 -15.63
CA VAL A 154 3.96 -26.59 -14.81
C VAL A 154 4.68 -27.80 -15.41
N GLN A 155 4.00 -28.61 -16.22
CA GLN A 155 4.54 -29.87 -16.75
C GLN A 155 5.83 -29.71 -17.56
N ALA A 156 5.86 -28.76 -18.49
CA ALA A 156 7.01 -28.59 -19.39
C ALA A 156 8.26 -28.10 -18.64
N PRO A 157 8.20 -27.05 -17.79
CA PRO A 157 9.34 -26.66 -16.99
C PRO A 157 9.77 -27.74 -15.98
N LEU A 158 8.83 -28.42 -15.31
CA LEU A 158 9.16 -29.49 -14.37
C LEU A 158 9.95 -30.61 -15.05
N SER A 159 9.61 -30.96 -16.29
CA SER A 159 10.39 -31.93 -17.06
C SER A 159 11.83 -31.46 -17.32
N LEU A 160 12.03 -30.17 -17.64
CA LEU A 160 13.36 -29.60 -17.83
C LEU A 160 14.17 -29.64 -16.52
N PHE A 161 13.55 -29.32 -15.39
CA PHE A 161 14.19 -29.40 -14.06
C PHE A 161 14.69 -30.82 -13.75
N ILE A 162 13.83 -31.82 -13.97
CA ILE A 162 14.15 -33.22 -13.73
C ILE A 162 15.28 -33.68 -14.65
N TRP A 163 15.28 -33.25 -15.92
CA TRP A 163 16.36 -33.57 -16.85
C TRP A 163 17.69 -32.94 -16.42
N VAL A 164 17.69 -31.64 -16.08
CA VAL A 164 18.91 -30.91 -15.69
C VAL A 164 19.55 -31.51 -14.43
N TYR A 165 18.80 -31.63 -13.34
CA TYR A 165 19.33 -32.14 -12.07
C TYR A 165 19.46 -33.66 -12.06
N GLY A 166 18.58 -34.39 -12.75
CA GLY A 166 18.64 -35.84 -12.86
C GLY A 166 19.87 -36.31 -13.64
N VAL A 167 20.18 -35.68 -14.78
CA VAL A 167 21.38 -35.99 -15.57
C VAL A 167 22.64 -35.58 -14.80
N TYR A 168 22.66 -34.41 -14.16
CA TYR A 168 23.77 -33.99 -13.32
C TYR A 168 24.04 -35.00 -12.17
N GLY A 169 23.00 -35.38 -11.44
CA GLY A 169 23.09 -36.37 -10.36
C GLY A 169 23.55 -37.74 -10.84
N ALA A 170 23.08 -38.18 -12.02
CA ALA A 170 23.45 -39.47 -12.60
C ALA A 170 24.91 -39.54 -13.06
N ILE A 171 25.49 -38.42 -13.50
CA ILE A 171 26.88 -38.34 -13.95
C ILE A 171 27.84 -37.99 -12.78
N SER A 172 27.31 -37.47 -11.66
CA SER A 172 28.09 -37.12 -10.46
C SER A 172 29.12 -38.16 -10.00
N PRO A 173 28.85 -39.50 -10.03
CA PRO A 173 29.82 -40.50 -9.60
C PRO A 173 31.03 -40.66 -10.55
N LEU A 174 30.90 -40.19 -11.78
CA LEU A 174 31.98 -40.18 -12.78
C LEU A 174 32.94 -39.01 -12.53
N PHE A 175 32.43 -37.89 -12.04
CA PHE A 175 33.23 -36.68 -11.80
C PHE A 175 34.19 -36.79 -10.62
N SER A 176 33.91 -37.67 -9.64
CA SER A 176 34.81 -37.92 -8.52
C SER A 176 36.16 -38.55 -8.92
N HIS A 177 36.27 -39.07 -10.14
CA HIS A 177 37.50 -39.70 -10.65
C HIS A 177 38.48 -38.71 -11.29
N PHE A 178 38.00 -37.55 -11.75
CA PHE A 178 38.83 -36.49 -12.34
C PHE A 178 39.46 -35.56 -11.30
N GLN A 179 39.60 -36.02 -10.05
CA GLN A 179 40.26 -35.30 -8.97
C GLN A 179 41.73 -35.10 -9.31
N ARG A 180 42.12 -33.84 -9.59
CA ARG A 180 43.54 -33.47 -9.67
C ARG A 180 44.17 -33.57 -8.27
N PRO A 181 45.48 -33.84 -8.17
CA PRO A 181 46.21 -33.89 -6.90
C PRO A 181 46.11 -32.60 -6.05
N ASP A 182 45.70 -31.50 -6.68
CA ASP A 182 45.49 -30.17 -6.08
C ASP A 182 44.12 -30.02 -5.37
N GLY A 183 43.31 -31.08 -5.29
CA GLY A 183 41.99 -31.07 -4.65
C GLY A 183 40.88 -30.37 -5.45
N SER A 184 41.20 -29.72 -6.58
CA SER A 184 40.23 -29.08 -7.46
C SER A 184 39.64 -30.06 -8.50
N ASN A 185 38.30 -30.07 -8.59
CA ASN A 185 37.53 -30.84 -9.57
C ASN A 185 36.95 -29.90 -10.64
N PRO A 186 37.71 -29.51 -11.68
CA PRO A 186 37.22 -28.58 -12.70
C PRO A 186 35.98 -29.13 -13.42
N VAL A 187 35.91 -30.44 -13.66
CA VAL A 187 34.77 -31.08 -14.32
C VAL A 187 33.50 -31.03 -13.47
N HIS A 188 33.61 -31.29 -12.16
CA HIS A 188 32.46 -31.20 -11.24
C HIS A 188 31.96 -29.76 -11.12
N PHE A 189 32.88 -28.79 -11.03
CA PHE A 189 32.55 -27.37 -10.95
C PHE A 189 31.84 -26.87 -12.22
N THR A 190 32.32 -27.23 -13.42
CA THR A 190 31.65 -26.86 -14.67
C THR A 190 30.28 -27.54 -14.79
N ALA A 191 30.18 -28.82 -14.41
CA ALA A 191 28.91 -29.55 -14.44
C ALA A 191 27.87 -28.98 -13.47
N SER A 192 28.27 -28.58 -12.27
CA SER A 192 27.36 -27.95 -11.29
C SER A 192 26.87 -26.60 -11.78
N ARG A 193 27.74 -25.78 -12.39
CA ARG A 193 27.35 -24.47 -12.97
C ARG A 193 26.34 -24.62 -14.10
N ILE A 194 26.51 -25.61 -14.97
CA ILE A 194 25.53 -25.90 -16.04
C ILE A 194 24.19 -26.33 -15.43
N ALA A 195 24.21 -27.14 -14.37
CA ALA A 195 23.01 -27.54 -13.66
C ALA A 195 22.30 -26.35 -13.01
N ASP A 196 23.04 -25.45 -12.37
CA ASP A 196 22.50 -24.24 -11.73
C ASP A 196 21.88 -23.28 -12.76
N ILE A 197 22.53 -23.07 -13.91
CA ILE A 197 21.98 -22.26 -15.02
C ILE A 197 20.69 -22.91 -15.55
N GLY A 198 20.68 -24.23 -15.76
CA GLY A 198 19.49 -24.95 -16.19
C GLY A 198 18.34 -24.88 -15.17
N GLY A 199 18.67 -24.95 -13.87
CA GLY A 199 17.73 -24.73 -12.77
C GLY A 199 17.14 -23.32 -12.80
N LEU A 200 17.98 -22.29 -12.93
CA LEU A 200 17.57 -20.89 -13.03
C LEU A 200 16.63 -20.67 -14.22
N VAL A 201 17.00 -21.14 -15.42
CA VAL A 201 16.15 -21.06 -16.63
C VAL A 201 14.81 -21.74 -16.40
N THR A 202 14.79 -22.88 -15.71
CA THR A 202 13.56 -23.57 -15.36
C THR A 202 12.66 -22.71 -14.49
N VAL A 203 13.20 -22.10 -13.43
CA VAL A 203 12.44 -21.25 -12.51
C VAL A 203 11.91 -20.01 -13.24
N LEU A 204 12.75 -19.34 -14.04
CA LEU A 204 12.34 -18.20 -14.86
C LEU A 204 11.22 -18.58 -15.84
N TRP A 205 11.29 -19.77 -16.44
CA TRP A 205 10.24 -20.26 -17.33
C TRP A 205 8.93 -20.53 -16.59
N ILE A 206 8.98 -21.13 -15.40
CA ILE A 206 7.81 -21.34 -14.53
C ILE A 206 7.15 -20.00 -14.22
N LEU A 207 7.94 -19.03 -13.77
CA LEU A 207 7.46 -17.70 -13.40
C LEU A 207 6.86 -16.96 -14.60
N TYR A 208 7.53 -16.97 -15.76
CA TYR A 208 6.99 -16.37 -16.99
C TYR A 208 5.66 -17.00 -17.41
N ARG A 209 5.55 -18.32 -17.30
CA ARG A 209 4.32 -19.05 -17.61
C ARG A 209 3.20 -18.74 -16.61
N LEU A 210 3.53 -18.51 -15.35
CA LEU A 210 2.59 -18.11 -14.32
C LEU A 210 1.96 -16.74 -14.59
N ILE A 211 2.69 -15.83 -15.25
CA ILE A 211 2.13 -14.54 -15.71
C ILE A 211 0.96 -14.76 -16.68
N LYS A 212 1.06 -15.74 -17.60
CA LYS A 212 -0.07 -16.05 -18.51
C LYS A 212 -1.32 -16.51 -17.75
N PHE A 213 -1.14 -17.19 -16.62
CA PHE A 213 -2.26 -17.59 -15.77
C PHE A 213 -2.93 -16.37 -15.11
N VAL A 214 -2.11 -15.42 -14.65
CA VAL A 214 -2.57 -14.13 -14.13
C VAL A 214 -3.32 -13.34 -15.21
N ASP A 215 -2.81 -13.31 -16.45
CA ASP A 215 -3.46 -12.64 -17.59
C ASP A 215 -4.87 -13.18 -17.85
N LEU A 216 -5.02 -14.51 -17.92
CA LEU A 216 -6.33 -15.15 -18.12
C LEU A 216 -7.30 -14.85 -16.97
N ARG A 217 -6.78 -14.80 -15.73
CA ARG A 217 -7.56 -14.48 -14.53
C ARG A 217 -8.05 -13.03 -14.57
N LEU A 218 -7.16 -12.09 -14.85
CA LEU A 218 -7.48 -10.66 -14.95
C LEU A 218 -8.45 -10.41 -16.11
N TYR A 219 -8.24 -11.06 -17.26
CA TYR A 219 -9.12 -10.92 -18.42
C TYR A 219 -10.54 -11.41 -18.12
N ASN A 220 -10.69 -12.59 -17.52
CA ASN A 220 -12.00 -13.12 -17.13
C ASN A 220 -12.69 -12.26 -16.05
N TRP A 221 -11.92 -11.73 -15.10
CA TRP A 221 -12.46 -10.79 -14.10
C TRP A 221 -12.92 -9.49 -14.75
N ALA A 222 -12.09 -8.88 -15.62
CA ALA A 222 -12.42 -7.65 -16.33
C ALA A 222 -13.69 -7.81 -17.18
N LYS A 223 -13.85 -8.96 -17.85
CA LYS A 223 -15.07 -9.30 -18.61
C LYS A 223 -16.31 -9.40 -17.73
N SER A 224 -16.18 -9.94 -16.50
CA SER A 224 -17.31 -10.08 -15.57
C SER A 224 -17.80 -8.74 -15.00
N THR A 225 -16.95 -7.72 -14.96
CA THR A 225 -17.30 -6.39 -14.43
C THR A 225 -18.03 -5.51 -15.46
N GLY A 226 -18.05 -5.89 -16.75
CA GLY A 226 -18.75 -5.16 -17.81
C GLY A 226 -18.19 -3.77 -18.16
N ASN A 227 -17.11 -3.33 -17.49
CA ASN A 227 -16.54 -2.00 -17.67
C ASN A 227 -15.43 -2.02 -18.73
N SER A 228 -15.55 -1.19 -19.77
CA SER A 228 -14.62 -1.13 -20.91
C SER A 228 -13.18 -0.79 -20.50
N ILE A 229 -13.02 0.00 -19.44
CA ILE A 229 -11.73 0.41 -18.88
C ILE A 229 -10.95 -0.79 -18.33
N ASN A 230 -11.62 -1.72 -17.64
CA ASN A 230 -10.96 -2.90 -17.05
C ASN A 230 -10.39 -3.83 -18.13
N LEU A 231 -11.03 -3.88 -19.29
CA LEU A 231 -10.56 -4.66 -20.45
C LEU A 231 -9.27 -4.09 -21.06
N MET A 232 -9.02 -2.78 -20.91
CA MET A 232 -7.77 -2.14 -21.33
C MET A 232 -6.66 -2.30 -20.28
N ILE A 233 -6.98 -2.21 -18.99
CA ILE A 233 -5.97 -2.30 -17.91
C ILE A 233 -5.43 -3.73 -17.75
N ALA A 234 -6.30 -4.75 -17.84
CA ALA A 234 -5.91 -6.15 -17.66
C ALA A 234 -4.69 -6.59 -18.52
N PRO A 235 -4.66 -6.36 -19.85
CA PRO A 235 -3.50 -6.72 -20.66
C PRO A 235 -2.26 -5.84 -20.40
N LEU A 236 -2.45 -4.60 -19.93
CA LEU A 236 -1.33 -3.70 -19.61
C LEU A 236 -0.51 -4.22 -18.42
N VAL A 237 -1.20 -4.65 -17.35
CA VAL A 237 -0.57 -5.25 -16.16
C VAL A 237 0.21 -6.51 -16.55
N GLY A 238 -0.38 -7.37 -17.38
CA GLY A 238 0.27 -8.58 -17.89
C GLY A 238 1.55 -8.31 -18.68
N ARG A 239 1.49 -7.33 -19.59
CA ARG A 239 2.67 -6.88 -20.38
C ARG A 239 3.75 -6.30 -19.48
N ALA A 240 3.39 -5.44 -18.52
CA ALA A 240 4.34 -4.84 -17.58
C ALA A 240 5.07 -5.92 -16.75
N LEU A 241 4.33 -6.87 -16.18
CA LEU A 241 4.90 -7.95 -15.39
C LEU A 241 5.83 -8.84 -16.23
N ARG A 242 5.49 -9.07 -17.50
CA ARG A 242 6.29 -9.84 -18.44
C ARG A 242 7.59 -9.14 -18.82
N VAL A 243 7.54 -7.84 -19.11
CA VAL A 243 8.74 -7.02 -19.38
C VAL A 243 9.65 -7.01 -18.16
N PHE A 244 9.10 -6.79 -16.97
CA PHE A 244 9.85 -6.83 -15.72
C PHE A 244 10.54 -8.19 -15.49
N MET A 245 9.81 -9.28 -15.70
CA MET A 245 10.34 -10.65 -15.59
C MET A 245 11.46 -10.93 -16.59
N ILE A 246 11.35 -10.43 -17.82
CA ILE A 246 12.39 -10.57 -18.85
C ILE A 246 13.64 -9.79 -18.45
N ILE A 247 13.50 -8.55 -17.96
CA ILE A 247 14.64 -7.73 -17.52
C ILE A 247 15.38 -8.43 -16.39
N ILE A 248 14.69 -8.80 -15.31
CA ILE A 248 15.31 -9.48 -14.16
C ILE A 248 15.90 -10.83 -14.56
N GLY A 249 15.15 -11.63 -15.32
CA GLY A 249 15.62 -12.95 -15.77
C GLY A 249 16.88 -12.86 -16.63
N SER A 250 16.97 -11.83 -17.48
CA SER A 250 18.15 -11.60 -18.32
C SER A 250 19.38 -11.24 -17.48
N ILE A 251 19.20 -10.41 -16.45
CA ILE A 251 20.29 -10.03 -15.53
C ILE A 251 20.77 -11.26 -14.75
N MET A 252 19.85 -12.03 -14.15
CA MET A 252 20.23 -13.24 -13.42
C MET A 252 20.94 -14.26 -14.30
N LEU A 253 20.49 -14.42 -15.55
CA LEU A 253 21.12 -15.33 -16.50
C LEU A 253 22.52 -14.84 -16.91
N LEU A 254 22.68 -13.54 -17.17
CA LEU A 254 23.98 -12.95 -17.52
C LEU A 254 24.98 -13.08 -16.37
N GLN A 255 24.55 -12.89 -15.12
CA GLN A 255 25.36 -13.12 -13.93
C GLN A 255 25.77 -14.60 -13.82
N ALA A 256 24.85 -15.52 -14.05
CA ALA A 256 25.13 -16.96 -13.99
C ALA A 256 26.12 -17.42 -15.09
N LEU A 257 26.09 -16.79 -16.27
CA LEU A 257 26.97 -17.12 -17.40
C LEU A 257 28.37 -16.49 -17.29
N THR A 258 28.43 -15.22 -16.91
CA THR A 258 29.69 -14.46 -16.89
C THR A 258 30.41 -14.52 -15.55
N GLY A 259 29.69 -14.86 -14.47
CA GLY A 259 30.21 -14.82 -13.10
C GLY A 259 30.49 -13.40 -12.59
N VAL A 260 30.17 -12.37 -13.39
CA VAL A 260 30.35 -10.96 -13.02
C VAL A 260 29.27 -10.57 -12.03
N ASP A 261 29.66 -9.81 -11.00
CA ASP A 261 28.69 -9.25 -10.07
C ASP A 261 27.87 -8.14 -10.77
N LEU A 262 26.60 -8.45 -11.04
CA LEU A 262 25.63 -7.52 -11.60
C LEU A 262 24.82 -6.81 -10.52
N ALA A 263 25.22 -6.88 -9.25
CA ALA A 263 24.63 -6.08 -8.18
C ALA A 263 24.53 -4.58 -8.51
N PRO A 264 25.51 -3.92 -9.19
CA PRO A 264 25.38 -2.52 -9.58
C PRO A 264 24.21 -2.27 -10.55
N LEU A 265 23.95 -3.21 -11.47
CA LEU A 265 22.84 -3.10 -12.42
C LEU A 265 21.50 -3.29 -11.70
N ILE A 266 21.41 -4.23 -10.77
CA ILE A 266 20.23 -4.42 -9.92
C ILE A 266 20.00 -3.18 -9.04
N ALA A 267 21.05 -2.60 -8.46
CA ALA A 267 20.96 -1.36 -7.69
C ALA A 267 20.42 -0.20 -8.53
N SER A 268 20.90 -0.05 -9.78
CA SER A 268 20.39 0.98 -10.70
C SER A 268 18.91 0.80 -11.05
N LEU A 269 18.46 -0.46 -11.25
CA LEU A 269 17.04 -0.78 -11.43
C LEU A 269 16.23 -0.52 -10.17
N GLY A 270 16.81 -0.72 -8.98
CA GLY A 270 16.19 -0.36 -7.71
C GLY A 270 15.90 1.14 -7.61
N ILE A 271 16.87 1.99 -7.99
CA ILE A 271 16.69 3.46 -8.03
C ILE A 271 15.64 3.86 -9.08
N GLY A 272 15.68 3.25 -10.27
CA GLY A 272 14.66 3.47 -11.31
C GLY A 272 13.25 3.03 -10.86
N GLY A 273 13.16 1.92 -10.12
CA GLY A 273 11.92 1.44 -9.52
C GLY A 273 11.38 2.37 -8.44
N LEU A 274 12.26 2.97 -7.62
CA LEU A 274 11.88 3.98 -6.64
C LEU A 274 11.30 5.23 -7.30
N ALA A 275 11.93 5.73 -8.37
CA ALA A 275 11.40 6.85 -9.14
C ALA A 275 9.99 6.55 -9.70
N LEU A 276 9.79 5.35 -10.24
CA LEU A 276 8.47 4.91 -10.72
C LEU A 276 7.45 4.79 -9.58
N ALA A 277 7.86 4.29 -8.41
CA ALA A 277 6.99 4.19 -7.23
C ALA A 277 6.56 5.56 -6.72
N LEU A 278 7.47 6.53 -6.69
CA LEU A 278 7.17 7.92 -6.34
C LEU A 278 6.20 8.56 -7.34
N ALA A 279 6.39 8.31 -8.65
CA ALA A 279 5.46 8.77 -9.68
C ALA A 279 4.06 8.13 -9.54
N ALA A 280 3.99 6.87 -9.11
CA ALA A 280 2.73 6.14 -8.90
C ALA A 280 2.05 6.43 -7.56
N LYS A 281 2.71 7.15 -6.63
CA LYS A 281 2.27 7.38 -5.25
C LYS A 281 0.80 7.79 -5.15
N GLY A 282 0.38 8.81 -5.91
CA GLY A 282 -1.01 9.31 -5.84
C GLY A 282 -2.08 8.30 -6.27
N SER A 283 -1.74 7.34 -7.15
CA SER A 283 -2.67 6.26 -7.52
C SER A 283 -2.78 5.20 -6.42
N VAL A 284 -1.67 4.92 -5.73
CA VAL A 284 -1.62 3.99 -4.59
C VAL A 284 -2.37 4.57 -3.39
N GLU A 285 -2.19 5.87 -3.11
CA GLU A 285 -2.91 6.58 -2.03
C GLU A 285 -4.42 6.53 -2.24
N ASN A 286 -4.90 6.79 -3.47
CA ASN A 286 -6.32 6.68 -3.81
C ASN A 286 -6.89 5.25 -3.64
N PHE A 287 -6.09 4.24 -3.98
CA PHE A 287 -6.47 2.85 -3.76
C PHE A 287 -6.64 2.54 -2.27
N PHE A 288 -5.67 2.92 -1.45
CA PHE A 288 -5.77 2.75 0.01
C PHE A 288 -6.91 3.59 0.59
N GLY A 289 -7.17 4.79 0.07
CA GLY A 289 -8.32 5.60 0.46
C GLY A 289 -9.64 4.86 0.25
N THR A 290 -9.82 4.24 -0.92
CA THR A 290 -11.01 3.40 -1.20
C THR A 290 -11.13 2.25 -0.21
N LEU A 291 -10.02 1.57 0.09
CA LEU A 291 -10.00 0.44 1.00
C LEU A 291 -10.40 0.86 2.43
N THR A 292 -9.88 1.98 2.91
CA THR A 292 -10.24 2.56 4.21
C THR A 292 -11.72 2.92 4.28
N ILE A 293 -12.26 3.59 3.26
CA ILE A 293 -13.70 3.92 3.20
C ILE A 293 -14.56 2.65 3.27
N LEU A 294 -14.15 1.57 2.60
CA LEU A 294 -14.88 0.31 2.62
C LEU A 294 -14.80 -0.43 3.95
N LEU A 295 -13.68 -0.31 4.66
CA LEU A 295 -13.46 -0.98 5.95
C LEU A 295 -14.12 -0.24 7.10
N ASP A 296 -13.92 1.08 7.17
CA ASP A 296 -14.38 1.91 8.29
C ASP A 296 -15.81 2.42 8.09
N GLN A 297 -16.29 2.45 6.84
CA GLN A 297 -17.63 2.89 6.44
C GLN A 297 -18.13 4.17 7.15
N PRO A 298 -17.35 5.28 7.10
CA PRO A 298 -17.77 6.55 7.72
C PRO A 298 -19.12 7.04 7.17
N PHE A 299 -19.38 6.76 5.89
CA PHE A 299 -20.64 7.04 5.20
C PHE A 299 -20.98 5.90 4.22
N GLN A 300 -22.22 5.87 3.76
CA GLN A 300 -22.71 4.95 2.74
C GLN A 300 -23.20 5.70 1.51
N VAL A 301 -23.38 4.99 0.39
CA VAL A 301 -24.04 5.55 -0.79
C VAL A 301 -25.47 5.92 -0.41
N GLY A 302 -25.85 7.18 -0.67
CA GLY A 302 -27.11 7.78 -0.24
C GLY A 302 -26.99 8.66 1.01
N ASP A 303 -25.87 8.64 1.74
CA ASP A 303 -25.67 9.55 2.87
C ASP A 303 -25.38 10.98 2.37
N ARG A 304 -25.94 11.98 3.06
CA ARG A 304 -25.55 13.39 2.91
C ARG A 304 -24.35 13.67 3.81
N ILE A 305 -23.26 14.10 3.20
CA ILE A 305 -22.02 14.43 3.90
C ILE A 305 -21.55 15.84 3.54
N ILE A 306 -20.81 16.44 4.46
CA ILE A 306 -20.06 17.67 4.23
C ILE A 306 -18.57 17.34 4.25
N VAL A 307 -17.88 17.64 3.16
CA VAL A 307 -16.46 17.37 3.00
C VAL A 307 -15.79 18.43 2.12
N GLU A 308 -14.65 18.97 2.56
CA GLU A 308 -13.92 20.08 1.89
C GLU A 308 -14.84 21.27 1.51
N GLY A 309 -15.87 21.56 2.31
CA GLY A 309 -16.85 22.63 2.04
C GLY A 309 -17.95 22.28 1.04
N PHE A 310 -17.95 21.07 0.48
CA PHE A 310 -19.05 20.56 -0.35
C PHE A 310 -20.09 19.84 0.51
N ASP A 311 -21.34 20.29 0.45
CA ASP A 311 -22.49 19.65 1.08
C ASP A 311 -23.34 18.94 0.03
N GLY A 312 -23.41 17.61 0.11
CA GLY A 312 -24.10 16.81 -0.90
C GLY A 312 -24.30 15.34 -0.52
N VAL A 313 -25.08 14.64 -1.34
CA VAL A 313 -25.41 13.22 -1.20
C VAL A 313 -24.42 12.36 -1.99
N VAL A 314 -23.91 11.30 -1.37
CA VAL A 314 -23.01 10.32 -2.01
C VAL A 314 -23.79 9.50 -3.04
N GLU A 315 -23.41 9.60 -4.31
CA GLU A 315 -24.02 8.80 -5.38
C GLU A 315 -23.25 7.51 -5.68
N GLU A 316 -21.93 7.61 -5.70
CA GLU A 316 -21.07 6.48 -6.08
C GLU A 316 -19.71 6.60 -5.40
N VAL A 317 -19.23 5.48 -4.86
CA VAL A 317 -17.85 5.33 -4.39
C VAL A 317 -17.07 4.53 -5.44
N GLY A 318 -16.27 5.24 -6.25
CA GLY A 318 -15.42 4.65 -7.26
C GLY A 318 -14.05 4.20 -6.71
N PHE A 319 -13.23 3.62 -7.59
CA PHE A 319 -11.89 3.12 -7.23
C PHE A 319 -10.85 4.22 -6.94
N ARG A 320 -11.04 5.41 -7.50
CA ARG A 320 -10.13 6.56 -7.32
C ARG A 320 -10.84 7.78 -6.73
N SER A 321 -12.14 7.89 -6.90
CA SER A 321 -12.88 9.07 -6.48
C SER A 321 -14.30 8.72 -6.09
N ILE A 322 -14.88 9.59 -5.26
CA ILE A 322 -16.27 9.58 -4.85
C ILE A 322 -17.01 10.64 -5.65
N ARG A 323 -18.26 10.34 -6.02
CA ARG A 323 -19.17 11.27 -6.67
C ARG A 323 -20.22 11.70 -5.65
N LEU A 324 -20.30 13.01 -5.43
CA LEU A 324 -21.22 13.68 -4.52
C LEU A 324 -22.13 14.58 -5.35
N ARG A 325 -23.44 14.53 -5.13
CA ARG A 325 -24.37 15.49 -5.70
C ARG A 325 -24.69 16.56 -4.67
N THR A 326 -24.30 17.80 -4.94
CA THR A 326 -24.61 18.93 -4.06
C THR A 326 -26.11 19.18 -4.00
N LEU A 327 -26.57 19.89 -2.97
CA LEU A 327 -27.98 20.29 -2.86
C LEU A 327 -28.42 21.20 -4.02
N THR A 328 -27.48 21.89 -4.67
CA THR A 328 -27.72 22.68 -5.88
C THR A 328 -27.81 21.82 -7.16
N GLY A 329 -27.56 20.52 -7.07
CA GLY A 329 -27.65 19.56 -8.18
C GLY A 329 -26.34 19.27 -8.92
N HIS A 330 -25.23 19.92 -8.56
CA HIS A 330 -23.92 19.71 -9.21
C HIS A 330 -23.27 18.40 -8.78
N LEU A 331 -22.61 17.71 -9.72
CA LEU A 331 -21.85 16.50 -9.44
C LEU A 331 -20.39 16.86 -9.13
N VAL A 332 -19.99 16.76 -7.86
CA VAL A 332 -18.63 16.98 -7.39
C VAL A 332 -17.91 15.64 -7.32
N THR A 333 -16.72 15.57 -7.92
CA THR A 333 -15.87 14.38 -7.86
C THR A 333 -14.68 14.65 -6.97
N VAL A 334 -14.58 13.94 -5.86
CA VAL A 334 -13.50 14.11 -4.87
C VAL A 334 -12.60 12.87 -4.88
N PRO A 335 -11.26 13.04 -4.99
CA PRO A 335 -10.33 11.93 -4.86
C PRO A 335 -10.45 11.21 -3.52
N ASN A 336 -10.30 9.88 -3.52
CA ASN A 336 -10.46 9.06 -2.32
C ASN A 336 -9.37 9.34 -1.27
N ASP A 337 -8.17 9.72 -1.71
CA ASP A 337 -7.09 10.12 -0.80
C ASP A 337 -7.49 11.34 0.04
N ARG A 338 -8.08 12.37 -0.61
CA ARG A 338 -8.53 13.58 0.08
C ARG A 338 -9.61 13.30 1.11
N ILE A 339 -10.63 12.52 0.74
CA ILE A 339 -11.74 12.14 1.63
C ILE A 339 -11.22 11.53 2.92
N VAL A 340 -10.29 10.57 2.83
CA VAL A 340 -9.76 9.85 4.00
C VAL A 340 -8.85 10.74 4.86
N THR A 341 -8.18 11.72 4.27
CA THR A 341 -7.35 12.67 5.02
C THR A 341 -8.14 13.86 5.61
N SER A 342 -9.36 14.10 5.14
CA SER A 342 -10.21 15.22 5.55
C SER A 342 -11.18 14.86 6.66
N SER A 343 -11.62 15.86 7.44
CA SER A 343 -12.74 15.71 8.37
C SER A 343 -14.05 15.59 7.58
N ILE A 344 -14.84 14.57 7.88
CA ILE A 344 -16.13 14.30 7.22
C ILE A 344 -17.25 14.49 8.25
N GLU A 345 -18.21 15.35 7.96
CA GLU A 345 -19.45 15.45 8.74
C GLU A 345 -20.56 14.65 8.05
N ASN A 346 -21.09 13.63 8.74
CA ASN A 346 -22.20 12.83 8.20
C ASN A 346 -23.54 13.36 8.73
N ILE A 347 -24.26 14.07 7.87
CA ILE A 347 -25.55 14.70 8.21
C ILE A 347 -26.66 13.66 8.32
N SER A 348 -26.60 12.59 7.52
CA SER A 348 -27.60 11.50 7.55
C SER A 348 -27.58 10.69 8.85
N LYS A 349 -26.43 10.59 9.52
CA LYS A 349 -26.28 9.84 10.78
C LYS A 349 -26.53 10.67 12.05
N ARG A 350 -26.92 11.94 11.94
CA ARG A 350 -27.18 12.77 13.13
C ARG A 350 -28.41 12.27 13.91
N PRO A 351 -28.38 12.23 15.26
CA PRO A 351 -29.52 11.78 16.05
C PRO A 351 -30.65 12.82 16.16
N HIS A 352 -30.32 14.11 16.06
CA HIS A 352 -31.25 15.22 16.23
C HIS A 352 -30.77 16.48 15.52
N ILE A 353 -31.66 17.47 15.41
CA ILE A 353 -31.36 18.81 14.87
C ILE A 353 -31.34 19.79 16.02
N ARG A 354 -30.23 20.52 16.17
CA ARG A 354 -30.10 21.57 17.19
C ARG A 354 -30.49 22.92 16.60
N TRP A 355 -31.52 23.53 17.17
CA TRP A 355 -31.83 24.94 16.97
C TRP A 355 -31.05 25.78 17.97
N LEU A 356 -30.10 26.58 17.49
CA LEU A 356 -29.39 27.58 18.28
C LEU A 356 -29.71 28.95 17.66
N THR A 357 -30.42 29.79 18.40
CA THR A 357 -30.76 31.14 17.94
C THR A 357 -30.63 32.15 19.06
N ASN A 358 -30.51 33.41 18.67
CA ASN A 358 -30.51 34.57 19.53
C ASN A 358 -31.78 35.37 19.25
N ILE A 359 -32.64 35.50 20.27
CA ILE A 359 -33.83 36.35 20.23
C ILE A 359 -33.46 37.66 20.90
N THR A 360 -33.58 38.75 20.16
CA THR A 360 -33.11 40.07 20.57
C THR A 360 -34.28 41.00 20.87
N ILE A 361 -34.30 41.59 22.06
CA ILE A 361 -35.31 42.56 22.51
C ILE A 361 -34.68 43.94 22.73
N THR A 362 -35.49 44.99 22.71
CA THR A 362 -35.00 46.38 22.77
C THR A 362 -34.46 46.76 24.15
N TYR A 363 -33.56 47.76 24.20
CA TYR A 363 -32.93 48.22 25.45
C TYR A 363 -33.86 49.00 26.40
N ASP A 364 -34.95 49.55 25.87
CA ASP A 364 -36.02 50.18 26.65
C ASP A 364 -36.93 49.16 27.36
N THR A 365 -36.74 47.86 27.10
CA THR A 365 -37.46 46.81 27.81
C THR A 365 -37.03 46.77 29.29
N PRO A 366 -37.95 46.99 30.25
CA PRO A 366 -37.61 46.98 31.68
C PRO A 366 -37.18 45.57 32.15
N PRO A 367 -36.34 45.45 33.19
CA PRO A 367 -35.78 44.17 33.64
C PRO A 367 -36.83 43.09 33.94
N GLU A 368 -37.99 43.47 34.46
CA GLU A 368 -39.09 42.52 34.74
C GLU A 368 -39.66 41.91 33.46
N LYS A 369 -39.79 42.68 32.38
CA LYS A 369 -40.20 42.16 31.07
C LYS A 369 -39.13 41.29 30.43
N VAL A 370 -37.84 41.55 30.69
CA VAL A 370 -36.74 40.68 30.22
C VAL A 370 -36.84 39.30 30.88
N ARG A 371 -37.09 39.23 32.20
CA ARG A 371 -37.33 37.96 32.89
C ARG A 371 -38.57 37.26 32.33
N ARG A 372 -39.65 38.02 32.12
CA ARG A 372 -40.89 37.50 31.52
C ARG A 372 -40.68 36.91 30.13
N ALA A 373 -39.88 37.55 29.28
CA ALA A 373 -39.53 37.02 27.96
C ALA A 373 -38.82 35.66 28.06
N VAL A 374 -37.89 35.49 29.01
CA VAL A 374 -37.22 34.21 29.25
C VAL A 374 -38.22 33.14 29.68
N GLU A 375 -39.10 33.45 30.64
CA GLU A 375 -40.14 32.52 31.10
C GLU A 375 -41.08 32.08 29.97
N ILE A 376 -41.54 33.02 29.13
CA ILE A 376 -42.40 32.73 27.97
C ILE A 376 -41.71 31.76 27.01
N LEU A 377 -40.44 32.00 26.71
CA LEU A 377 -39.65 31.14 25.84
C LEU A 377 -39.46 29.74 26.45
N GLU A 378 -39.19 29.65 27.75
CA GLU A 378 -39.11 28.37 28.46
C GLU A 378 -40.44 27.63 28.42
N ASP A 379 -41.57 28.31 28.66
CA ASP A 379 -42.91 27.72 28.63
C ASP A 379 -43.30 27.21 27.24
N ILE A 380 -42.99 27.97 26.18
CA ILE A 380 -43.24 27.56 24.79
C ILE A 380 -42.43 26.30 24.43
N LEU A 381 -41.19 26.20 24.93
CA LEU A 381 -40.27 25.13 24.57
C LEU A 381 -40.36 23.90 25.50
N ARG A 382 -40.93 24.03 26.71
CA ARG A 382 -40.91 23.00 27.76
C ARG A 382 -41.40 21.63 27.27
N ASP A 383 -42.48 21.60 26.49
CA ASP A 383 -43.07 20.38 25.93
C ASP A 383 -43.35 20.56 24.43
N HIS A 384 -42.33 20.97 23.70
CA HIS A 384 -42.44 21.17 22.27
C HIS A 384 -42.48 19.83 21.53
N GLU A 385 -43.15 19.83 20.38
CA GLU A 385 -43.19 18.67 19.48
C GLU A 385 -41.77 18.23 19.09
N GLY A 386 -41.45 16.95 19.30
CA GLY A 386 -40.11 16.42 19.01
C GLY A 386 -39.07 16.61 20.12
N MET A 387 -39.47 17.06 21.32
CA MET A 387 -38.60 17.13 22.49
C MET A 387 -38.21 15.72 22.98
N HIS A 388 -36.94 15.56 23.37
CA HIS A 388 -36.45 14.36 24.01
C HIS A 388 -36.01 14.67 25.46
N PRO A 389 -36.41 13.88 26.47
CA PRO A 389 -36.13 14.19 27.88
C PRO A 389 -34.64 14.41 28.21
N ASP A 390 -33.74 13.68 27.56
CA ASP A 390 -32.28 13.82 27.75
C ASP A 390 -31.71 15.15 27.23
N PHE A 391 -32.44 15.86 26.36
CA PHE A 391 -32.03 17.11 25.73
C PHE A 391 -33.05 18.23 26.00
N PRO A 392 -33.21 18.67 27.26
CA PRO A 392 -34.17 19.71 27.60
C PRO A 392 -33.76 21.05 26.97
N PRO A 393 -34.72 21.86 26.49
CA PRO A 393 -34.44 23.18 25.95
C PRO A 393 -33.80 24.08 27.00
N ARG A 394 -33.01 25.05 26.54
CA ARG A 394 -32.29 26.00 27.40
C ARG A 394 -32.51 27.40 26.88
N VAL A 395 -32.96 28.30 27.74
CA VAL A 395 -33.16 29.70 27.43
C VAL A 395 -32.40 30.52 28.47
N PHE A 396 -31.57 31.44 28.01
CA PHE A 396 -30.79 32.30 28.90
C PHE A 396 -30.73 33.72 28.35
N PHE A 397 -30.98 34.71 29.19
CA PHE A 397 -30.49 36.07 28.93
C PHE A 397 -28.96 36.04 29.08
N ASN A 398 -28.24 36.02 27.95
CA ASN A 398 -26.81 35.69 27.94
C ASN A 398 -25.90 36.91 27.68
N GLY A 399 -26.46 38.06 27.32
CA GLY A 399 -25.64 39.25 27.09
C GLY A 399 -26.35 40.48 26.54
N PHE A 400 -25.56 41.53 26.40
CA PHE A 400 -25.91 42.84 25.89
C PHE A 400 -25.18 43.03 24.54
N ASN A 401 -25.92 43.18 23.44
CA ASN A 401 -25.36 43.44 22.11
C ASN A 401 -25.41 44.95 21.78
N ASP A 402 -24.77 45.37 20.70
CA ASP A 402 -24.66 46.78 20.28
C ASP A 402 -26.00 47.56 20.23
N TRP A 403 -27.10 46.89 19.85
CA TRP A 403 -28.44 47.50 19.72
C TRP A 403 -29.57 46.65 20.34
N SER A 404 -29.25 45.62 21.13
CA SER A 404 -30.27 44.74 21.72
C SER A 404 -29.84 44.02 22.99
N LEU A 405 -30.83 43.68 23.83
CA LEU A 405 -30.71 42.67 24.89
C LEU A 405 -30.84 41.27 24.28
N ASN A 406 -29.88 40.37 24.53
CA ASN A 406 -29.81 39.07 23.87
C ASN A 406 -30.32 37.93 24.75
N ILE A 407 -31.28 37.17 24.23
CA ILE A 407 -31.78 35.93 24.83
C ILE A 407 -31.38 34.77 23.93
N MET A 408 -30.47 33.93 24.41
CA MET A 408 -30.02 32.74 23.71
C MET A 408 -30.98 31.58 23.96
N VAL A 409 -31.42 30.97 22.87
CA VAL A 409 -32.33 29.81 22.85
C VAL A 409 -31.61 28.63 22.22
N ILE A 410 -31.58 27.50 22.96
CA ILE A 410 -31.06 26.23 22.50
C ILE A 410 -32.15 25.18 22.65
N ALA A 411 -32.56 24.55 21.55
CA ALA A 411 -33.53 23.46 21.55
C ALA A 411 -33.08 22.35 20.60
N TRP A 412 -33.54 21.12 20.85
CA TRP A 412 -33.20 19.95 20.06
C TRP A 412 -34.46 19.26 19.58
N TYR A 413 -34.55 19.01 18.27
CA TYR A 413 -35.69 18.37 17.63
C TYR A 413 -35.38 16.93 17.21
N HIS A 414 -36.29 16.03 17.56
CA HIS A 414 -36.28 14.61 17.22
C HIS A 414 -37.62 14.24 16.55
N PRO A 415 -37.66 13.37 15.52
CA PRO A 415 -36.54 12.76 14.79
C PRO A 415 -35.76 13.77 13.93
N PRO A 416 -34.58 13.43 13.39
CA PRO A 416 -33.73 14.34 12.62
C PRO A 416 -34.25 14.65 11.19
N ASP A 417 -35.57 14.71 11.02
CA ASP A 417 -36.23 15.13 9.79
C ASP A 417 -36.14 16.65 9.64
N TYR A 418 -35.50 17.09 8.56
CA TYR A 418 -35.27 18.52 8.33
C TYR A 418 -36.55 19.31 8.05
N TRP A 419 -37.51 18.75 7.32
CA TRP A 419 -38.72 19.47 6.93
C TRP A 419 -39.72 19.52 8.09
N ALA A 420 -39.83 18.44 8.87
CA ALA A 420 -40.62 18.45 10.10
C ALA A 420 -40.05 19.47 11.11
N TYR A 421 -38.73 19.51 11.26
CA TYR A 421 -38.05 20.53 12.07
C TYR A 421 -38.37 21.96 11.60
N GLN A 422 -38.36 22.23 10.29
CA GLN A 422 -38.70 23.56 9.76
C GLN A 422 -40.16 23.94 10.03
N ALA A 423 -41.10 23.00 9.91
CA ALA A 423 -42.50 23.24 10.24
C ALA A 423 -42.71 23.54 11.74
N TRP A 424 -42.05 22.77 12.60
CA TRP A 424 -42.02 23.03 14.04
C TRP A 424 -41.41 24.40 14.37
N LEU A 425 -40.28 24.74 13.73
CA LEU A 425 -39.60 26.00 13.91
C LEU A 425 -40.50 27.18 13.53
N GLN A 426 -41.18 27.10 12.38
CA GLN A 426 -42.14 28.13 11.95
C GLN A 426 -43.25 28.33 12.99
N LYS A 427 -43.88 27.25 13.46
CA LYS A 427 -44.94 27.29 14.48
C LYS A 427 -44.44 27.90 15.79
N THR A 428 -43.23 27.55 16.20
CA THR A 428 -42.60 28.04 17.43
C THR A 428 -42.28 29.53 17.32
N CYS A 429 -41.65 29.96 16.22
CA CYS A 429 -41.37 31.38 15.98
C CYS A 429 -42.65 32.22 15.93
N MET A 430 -43.73 31.72 15.32
CA MET A 430 -45.01 32.43 15.29
C MET A 430 -45.61 32.57 16.69
N LYS A 431 -45.59 31.51 17.49
CA LYS A 431 -46.09 31.56 18.88
C LYS A 431 -45.28 32.52 19.75
N ILE A 432 -43.96 32.58 19.55
CA ILE A 432 -43.10 33.55 20.25
C ILE A 432 -43.49 34.98 19.89
N LEU A 433 -43.71 35.26 18.60
CA LEU A 433 -44.14 36.57 18.12
C LEU A 433 -45.47 37.00 18.79
N GLU A 434 -46.46 36.10 18.79
CA GLU A 434 -47.78 36.34 19.40
C GLU A 434 -47.70 36.59 20.92
N GLU A 435 -46.92 35.80 21.67
CA GLU A 435 -46.78 35.98 23.12
C GLU A 435 -45.99 37.24 23.49
N PHE A 436 -44.97 37.60 22.70
CA PHE A 436 -44.21 38.83 22.93
C PHE A 436 -45.07 40.07 22.64
N GLU A 437 -45.92 40.02 21.61
CA GLU A 437 -46.86 41.11 21.30
C GLU A 437 -47.89 41.31 22.43
N LYS A 438 -48.46 40.23 22.97
CA LYS A 438 -49.42 40.30 24.10
C LYS A 438 -48.84 40.97 25.35
N GLU A 439 -47.56 40.75 25.63
CA GLU A 439 -46.85 41.30 26.80
C GLU A 439 -46.18 42.66 26.49
N GLY A 440 -46.31 43.15 25.26
CA GLY A 440 -45.71 44.39 24.78
C GLY A 440 -44.18 44.37 24.90
N ILE A 441 -43.56 43.26 24.47
CA ILE A 441 -42.11 43.08 24.40
C ILE A 441 -41.71 43.27 22.94
N GLU A 442 -40.92 44.32 22.68
CA GLU A 442 -40.53 44.68 21.33
C GLU A 442 -39.24 43.98 20.90
N PHE A 443 -39.23 43.50 19.65
CA PHE A 443 -38.02 42.94 19.04
C PHE A 443 -37.07 44.07 18.66
N ALA A 444 -35.79 43.89 18.97
CA ALA A 444 -34.78 44.86 18.59
C ALA A 444 -34.53 44.85 17.09
N PHE A 445 -34.51 46.06 16.51
CA PHE A 445 -33.99 46.33 15.18
C PHE A 445 -32.66 47.07 15.29
N PRO A 446 -31.80 47.04 14.26
CA PRO A 446 -30.56 47.82 14.27
C PRO A 446 -30.86 49.32 14.45
N THR A 447 -30.54 49.85 15.63
CA THR A 447 -30.73 51.25 15.98
C THR A 447 -29.39 51.99 16.00
N ARG A 448 -29.43 53.28 15.67
CA ARG A 448 -28.27 54.16 15.72
C ARG A 448 -28.67 55.49 16.32
N THR A 449 -27.88 55.98 17.26
CA THR A 449 -28.02 57.34 17.76
C THR A 449 -27.28 58.27 16.81
N VAL A 450 -28.02 59.15 16.12
CA VAL A 450 -27.46 60.17 15.21
C VAL A 450 -27.41 61.50 15.95
N TYR A 451 -26.20 62.08 16.06
CA TYR A 451 -26.02 63.45 16.54
C TYR A 451 -26.01 64.41 15.36
N LEU A 452 -26.92 65.38 15.36
CA LEU A 452 -26.98 66.42 14.33
C LEU A 452 -25.90 67.48 14.63
N ALA A 453 -25.23 67.98 13.59
CA ALA A 453 -24.09 68.91 13.74
C ALA A 453 -24.42 70.22 14.49
N HIS A 454 -25.70 70.60 14.52
CA HIS A 454 -26.19 71.79 15.23
C HIS A 454 -26.84 71.47 16.58
N ASP A 455 -26.64 70.27 17.14
CA ASP A 455 -27.11 69.95 18.49
C ASP A 455 -26.37 70.80 19.52
N GLU A 456 -27.09 71.75 20.14
CA GLU A 456 -26.53 72.65 21.16
C GLU A 456 -25.95 71.89 22.36
N ARG A 457 -26.43 70.67 22.63
CA ARG A 457 -25.94 69.81 23.73
C ARG A 457 -24.63 69.08 23.36
N ARG A 458 -24.29 68.99 22.07
CA ARG A 458 -23.13 68.23 21.55
C ARG A 458 -22.50 68.95 20.34
N ARG A 459 -22.07 70.20 20.54
CA ARG A 459 -21.41 71.00 19.49
C ARG A 459 -20.15 70.28 18.99
N LEU A 460 -20.12 69.94 17.70
CA LEU A 460 -18.93 69.42 17.05
C LEU A 460 -17.95 70.59 16.83
N ALA A 461 -16.80 70.55 17.50
CA ALA A 461 -15.72 71.48 17.23
C ALA A 461 -15.07 71.11 15.89
N LEU A 462 -15.56 71.71 14.81
CA LEU A 462 -14.96 71.57 13.47
C LEU A 462 -13.77 72.52 13.38
N SER A 463 -12.54 71.99 13.48
CA SER A 463 -11.35 72.72 13.04
C SER A 463 -11.16 72.47 11.55
N VAL A 464 -11.38 73.52 10.75
CA VAL A 464 -10.94 73.50 9.35
C VAL A 464 -9.43 73.62 9.37
N ILE A 465 -8.72 72.54 9.05
CA ILE A 465 -7.29 72.60 8.76
C ILE A 465 -7.18 73.27 7.39
N MET A 466 -7.03 74.60 7.36
CA MET A 466 -6.57 75.25 6.15
C MET A 466 -5.14 74.74 5.91
N GLY A 467 -4.96 73.94 4.86
CA GLY A 467 -3.63 73.59 4.40
C GLY A 467 -2.88 74.88 4.07
N ASP A 468 -1.69 75.04 4.65
CA ASP A 468 -0.78 76.13 4.33
C ASP A 468 -0.58 76.20 2.80
N ASN A 469 -1.06 77.29 2.19
CA ASN A 469 -0.60 77.67 0.86
C ASN A 469 0.92 77.84 0.93
N PRO A 470 1.72 77.24 0.04
CA PRO A 470 3.16 77.50 0.00
C PRO A 470 3.37 78.88 -0.63
N VAL A 471 3.24 79.94 0.16
CA VAL A 471 3.72 81.27 -0.21
C VAL A 471 5.19 81.35 0.21
N THR A 472 6.04 81.03 -0.76
CA THR A 472 7.38 81.58 -1.02
C THR A 472 8.10 82.26 0.14
N LYS A 473 9.25 81.66 0.50
CA LYS A 473 10.42 82.33 1.09
C LYS A 473 10.62 83.70 0.43
N GLU A 474 10.64 84.75 1.24
CA GLU A 474 11.73 85.72 1.31
C GLU A 474 11.37 86.83 2.31
N ASP A 475 12.43 87.33 2.94
CA ASP A 475 12.54 88.54 3.76
C ASP A 475 12.33 88.49 5.28
N GLN A 476 13.44 88.91 5.92
CA GLN A 476 13.66 89.43 7.28
C GLN A 476 13.98 88.35 8.33
N ILE A 477 15.25 87.92 8.48
CA ILE A 477 16.40 88.67 9.04
C ILE A 477 16.01 89.46 10.29
N GLY A 478 16.48 89.01 11.45
CA GLY A 478 16.77 89.92 12.56
C GLY A 478 16.59 89.35 13.96
N GLY A 479 17.70 88.98 14.60
CA GLY A 479 17.93 89.17 16.03
C GLY A 479 17.33 88.08 16.96
N ASP A 480 18.10 87.10 17.44
CA ASP A 480 19.13 87.19 18.49
C ASP A 480 18.55 87.06 19.92
N LYS A 481 19.27 86.25 20.73
CA LYS A 481 19.17 86.06 22.20
C LYS A 481 17.96 85.27 22.71
N ASN A 482 18.06 84.39 23.70
CA ASN A 482 19.16 83.77 24.45
C ASN A 482 18.51 82.71 25.38
N GLU A 483 19.35 81.83 25.92
CA GLU A 483 19.25 81.24 27.26
C GLU A 483 18.37 79.98 27.52
N THR A 484 19.06 78.83 27.46
CA THR A 484 19.33 77.90 28.58
C THR A 484 18.24 77.63 29.63
N SER A 485 17.77 76.37 29.68
CA SER A 485 18.31 75.30 30.55
C SER A 485 17.69 73.96 30.19
#